data_AF-A0A2V5JLM7-F1
#
_entry.id   AF-A0A2V5JLM7-F1
#
_cell.length_a   1.000
_cell.length_b   1.000
_cell.length_c   1.000
_cell.angle_alpha   90.00
_cell.angle_beta   90.00
_cell.angle_gamma   90.00
#
_symmetry.space_group_name_H-M   'P 1'
#
loop_
_entity.id
_entity.type
_entity.pdbx_description
1 polymer ?
#
loop_
_entity_poly.entity_id
_entity_poly.type
_entity_poly.pdbx_seq_one_letter_code
_entity_poly.pdbx_strand_id
1 'polypeptide(L)'
;MVSDLDQPVDQFGPRLSFFLDCALDAEYIALARVSRRIWAIGMRDVFGAGPKAQLYKLHTQTSGRSLIAAEFKNNLTRTAAELVLAYINATNSCHSNSADEPFTTPSEEWIRLAAHGQAILLEESGIFKHTMNMLSGSPGMKAVERAVEAAILDEFREIERLGGVLSAVEERYQRSQIQNAAHRYEQQIYDGTRPIIGLNRYRDGADDIPDVKLARTPRSKQQLQVDRLAKFKKKNAEKGKRALDKLAEVVERGENCFPSLLEAAEVCSLGQITSRLQEVVGRFRPMV
;
A
#
# COMPACT_ATOMS: atom_id res chain seq x y z
N MET A 1 21.06 -6.11 0.45
CA MET A 1 20.16 -7.28 0.65
C MET A 1 19.99 -8.15 -0.59
N VAL A 2 19.66 -7.64 -1.79
CA VAL A 2 19.66 -8.44 -3.04
C VAL A 2 20.99 -8.30 -3.81
N SER A 3 21.64 -7.14 -3.74
CA SER A 3 23.01 -6.93 -4.20
C SER A 3 24.02 -7.87 -3.52
N ASP A 4 23.75 -8.22 -2.26
CA ASP A 4 24.61 -9.08 -1.45
C ASP A 4 24.47 -10.56 -1.83
N LEU A 5 23.50 -10.89 -2.70
CA LEU A 5 23.30 -12.21 -3.28
C LEU A 5 24.04 -12.38 -4.62
N ASP A 6 24.94 -11.44 -4.97
CA ASP A 6 25.73 -11.40 -6.21
C ASP A 6 24.87 -11.49 -7.50
N GLN A 7 23.61 -11.05 -7.41
CA GLN A 7 22.67 -11.07 -8.53
C GLN A 7 22.68 -9.74 -9.28
N PRO A 8 22.85 -9.73 -10.62
CA PRO A 8 22.79 -8.50 -11.41
C PRO A 8 21.45 -7.79 -11.25
N VAL A 9 21.48 -6.47 -11.05
CA VAL A 9 20.30 -5.62 -10.83
C VAL A 9 19.23 -5.78 -11.91
N ASP A 10 19.63 -6.00 -13.16
CA ASP A 10 18.70 -6.16 -14.28
C ASP A 10 17.88 -7.46 -14.23
N GLN A 11 18.25 -8.44 -13.41
CA GLN A 11 17.47 -9.67 -13.25
C GLN A 11 16.24 -9.47 -12.37
N PHE A 12 16.32 -8.60 -11.35
CA PHE A 12 15.24 -8.38 -10.38
C PHE A 12 14.62 -6.98 -10.49
N GLY A 13 15.37 -5.96 -10.86
CA GLY A 13 14.92 -4.56 -10.97
C GLY A 13 13.64 -4.38 -11.80
N PRO A 14 13.55 -4.97 -13.01
CA PRO A 14 12.33 -4.90 -13.83
C PRO A 14 11.10 -5.57 -13.20
N ARG A 15 11.26 -6.36 -12.14
CA ARG A 15 10.17 -7.03 -11.42
C ARG A 15 9.68 -6.22 -10.21
N LEU A 16 10.42 -5.19 -9.79
CA LEU A 16 10.01 -4.31 -8.69
C LEU A 16 8.80 -3.47 -9.11
N SER A 17 7.90 -3.23 -8.17
CA SER A 17 6.74 -2.35 -8.29
C SER A 17 6.52 -1.62 -6.98
N PHE A 18 5.91 -0.45 -7.07
CA PHE A 18 5.69 0.44 -5.94
C PHE A 18 4.21 0.62 -5.69
N PHE A 19 3.88 0.95 -4.44
CA PHE A 19 2.52 1.22 -4.01
C PHE A 19 2.50 2.51 -3.20
N LEU A 20 1.67 3.47 -3.60
CA LEU A 20 1.48 4.74 -2.90
C LEU A 20 0.00 4.99 -2.62
N ASP A 21 -0.26 5.62 -1.48
CA ASP A 21 -1.51 6.30 -1.20
C ASP A 21 -1.66 7.57 -2.05
N CYS A 22 -2.88 8.04 -2.27
CA CYS A 22 -3.18 9.35 -2.83
C CYS A 22 -4.32 10.01 -2.07
N ALA A 23 -3.98 11.06 -1.31
CA ALA A 23 -4.95 11.92 -0.64
C ALA A 23 -5.12 13.25 -1.40
N LEU A 24 -5.67 14.27 -0.74
CA LEU A 24 -6.10 15.52 -1.35
C LEU A 24 -5.05 16.65 -1.34
N ASP A 25 -3.92 16.46 -0.65
CA ASP A 25 -2.88 17.50 -0.55
C ASP A 25 -2.13 17.67 -1.88
N ALA A 26 -1.66 18.90 -2.15
CA ALA A 26 -1.09 19.25 -3.45
C ALA A 26 0.16 18.44 -3.81
N GLU A 27 0.94 17.96 -2.84
CA GLU A 27 2.14 17.14 -3.06
C GLU A 27 1.87 15.83 -3.83
N TYR A 28 0.65 15.28 -3.73
CA TYR A 28 0.27 14.06 -4.44
C TYR A 28 0.22 14.23 -5.97
N ILE A 29 0.22 15.46 -6.50
CA ILE A 29 0.36 15.68 -7.95
C ILE A 29 1.80 15.41 -8.44
N ALA A 30 2.80 15.56 -7.56
CA ALA A 30 4.21 15.53 -7.90
C ALA A 30 4.93 14.26 -7.41
N LEU A 31 4.42 13.62 -6.36
CA LEU A 31 5.10 12.54 -5.63
C LEU A 31 5.65 11.44 -6.55
N ALA A 32 4.81 10.79 -7.37
CA ALA A 32 5.26 9.75 -8.27
C ALA A 32 6.23 10.26 -9.35
N ARG A 33 6.04 11.45 -9.92
CA ARG A 33 6.99 12.02 -10.90
C ARG A 33 8.38 12.20 -10.29
N VAL A 34 8.45 12.73 -9.07
CA VAL A 34 9.70 12.88 -8.32
C VAL A 34 10.30 11.51 -8.00
N SER A 35 9.50 10.56 -7.49
CA SER A 35 9.97 9.21 -7.19
C SER A 35 10.49 8.47 -8.42
N ARG A 36 9.83 8.61 -9.60
CA ARG A 36 10.32 8.04 -10.87
C ARG A 36 11.69 8.61 -11.24
N ARG A 37 11.90 9.92 -11.08
CA ARG A 37 13.17 10.57 -11.38
C ARG A 37 14.28 10.08 -10.45
N ILE A 38 14.04 10.10 -9.14
CA ILE A 38 15.00 9.63 -8.13
C ILE A 38 15.36 8.15 -8.39
N TRP A 39 14.35 7.31 -8.63
CA TRP A 39 14.55 5.90 -8.93
C TRP A 39 15.38 5.68 -10.21
N ALA A 40 15.00 6.33 -11.32
CA ALA A 40 15.70 6.15 -12.58
C ALA A 40 17.17 6.60 -12.51
N ILE A 41 17.44 7.74 -11.84
CA ILE A 41 18.80 8.24 -11.60
C ILE A 41 19.58 7.26 -10.72
N GLY A 42 19.02 6.83 -9.59
CA GLY A 42 19.69 5.88 -8.69
C GLY A 42 19.99 4.54 -9.36
N MET A 43 19.02 3.98 -10.08
CA MET A 43 19.19 2.73 -10.82
C MET A 43 20.27 2.85 -11.90
N ARG A 44 20.34 3.97 -12.62
CA ARG A 44 21.35 4.19 -13.67
C ARG A 44 22.73 4.48 -13.09
N ASP A 45 22.83 5.46 -12.19
CA ASP A 45 24.11 6.06 -11.78
C ASP A 45 24.76 5.32 -10.62
N VAL A 46 23.97 4.76 -9.70
CA VAL A 46 24.47 4.02 -8.54
C VAL A 46 24.57 2.53 -8.83
N PHE A 47 23.55 1.96 -9.48
CA PHE A 47 23.47 0.52 -9.72
C PHE A 47 23.85 0.08 -11.13
N GLY A 48 24.11 1.00 -12.06
CA GLY A 48 24.49 0.67 -13.45
C GLY A 48 23.41 -0.10 -14.22
N ALA A 49 22.15 0.03 -13.83
CA ALA A 49 21.06 -0.79 -14.34
C ALA A 49 20.60 -0.37 -15.74
N GLY A 50 20.15 -1.33 -16.53
CA GLY A 50 19.59 -1.09 -17.85
C GLY A 50 18.22 -0.38 -17.82
N PRO A 51 17.72 0.08 -18.99
CA PRO A 51 16.51 0.91 -19.07
C PRO A 51 15.25 0.30 -18.45
N LYS A 52 15.12 -1.04 -18.49
CA LYS A 52 13.95 -1.73 -17.92
C LYS A 52 13.92 -1.67 -16.39
N ALA A 53 15.07 -1.69 -15.73
CA ALA A 53 15.17 -1.62 -14.28
C ALA A 53 14.97 -0.18 -13.76
N GLN A 54 15.21 0.82 -14.60
CA GLN A 54 14.94 2.23 -14.31
C GLN A 54 13.44 2.59 -14.32
N LEU A 55 12.56 1.68 -14.76
CA LEU A 55 11.11 1.91 -14.79
C LEU A 55 10.48 1.75 -13.41
N TYR A 56 10.04 2.88 -12.83
CA TYR A 56 9.26 2.91 -11.60
C TYR A 56 7.78 2.70 -11.92
N LYS A 57 7.33 1.44 -11.79
CA LYS A 57 5.95 1.00 -12.00
C LYS A 57 5.16 1.16 -10.71
N LEU A 58 4.09 1.95 -10.74
CA LEU A 58 3.35 2.38 -9.56
C LEU A 58 1.90 1.91 -9.59
N HIS A 59 1.47 1.30 -8.49
CA HIS A 59 0.07 1.22 -8.10
C HIS A 59 -0.28 2.38 -7.17
N THR A 60 -1.44 3.00 -7.37
CA THR A 60 -1.95 4.03 -6.46
C THR A 60 -3.30 3.61 -5.90
N GLN A 61 -3.52 3.83 -4.61
CA GLN A 61 -4.85 3.71 -4.00
C GLN A 61 -5.26 5.06 -3.42
N THR A 62 -6.51 5.45 -3.64
CA THR A 62 -7.10 6.63 -3.00
C THR A 62 -7.13 6.49 -1.48
N SER A 63 -7.16 7.59 -0.72
CA SER A 63 -6.91 7.51 0.71
C SER A 63 -8.09 7.00 1.51
N GLY A 64 -7.92 5.85 2.17
CA GLY A 64 -8.93 5.36 3.14
C GLY A 64 -9.08 6.30 4.34
N ARG A 65 -8.04 7.10 4.66
CA ARG A 65 -8.05 8.02 5.80
C ARG A 65 -8.84 9.30 5.53
N SER A 66 -8.96 9.72 4.26
CA SER A 66 -9.72 10.93 3.90
C SER A 66 -11.24 10.70 3.98
N LEU A 67 -11.67 9.44 4.01
CA LEU A 67 -13.07 9.05 3.97
C LEU A 67 -13.74 9.19 5.35
N ILE A 68 -14.92 9.79 5.34
CA ILE A 68 -15.66 10.14 6.56
C ILE A 68 -16.93 9.30 6.63
N ALA A 69 -17.23 8.77 7.82
CA ALA A 69 -18.46 8.01 8.06
C ALA A 69 -19.69 8.93 8.05
N ALA A 70 -19.59 10.09 8.70
CA ALA A 70 -20.60 11.14 8.58
C ALA A 70 -20.68 11.61 7.12
N GLU A 71 -21.90 11.68 6.59
CA GLU A 71 -22.17 12.05 5.20
C GLU A 71 -21.33 11.26 4.17
N PHE A 72 -21.18 9.95 4.39
CA PHE A 72 -20.29 9.08 3.62
C PHE A 72 -20.45 9.15 2.09
N LYS A 73 -21.60 9.56 1.56
CA LYS A 73 -21.80 9.77 0.12
C LYS A 73 -20.82 10.81 -0.46
N ASN A 74 -20.41 11.80 0.33
CA ASN A 74 -19.38 12.79 -0.05
C ASN A 74 -18.01 12.15 -0.33
N ASN A 75 -17.79 10.91 0.15
CA ASN A 75 -16.56 10.18 -0.13
C ASN A 75 -16.41 9.86 -1.63
N LEU A 76 -17.49 9.72 -2.41
CA LEU A 76 -17.37 9.59 -3.87
C LEU A 76 -16.69 10.82 -4.49
N THR A 77 -16.99 12.02 -3.98
CA THR A 77 -16.36 13.26 -4.44
C THR A 77 -14.89 13.33 -4.03
N ARG A 78 -14.56 12.88 -2.80
CA ARG A 78 -13.16 12.78 -2.33
C ARG A 78 -12.36 11.82 -3.20
N THR A 79 -12.86 10.59 -3.37
CA THR A 79 -12.27 9.57 -4.24
C THR A 79 -12.10 10.10 -5.67
N ALA A 80 -13.09 10.79 -6.24
CA ALA A 80 -12.98 11.36 -7.59
C ALA A 80 -11.87 12.40 -7.69
N ALA A 81 -11.71 13.28 -6.68
CA ALA A 81 -10.62 14.24 -6.65
C ALA A 81 -9.25 13.55 -6.52
N GLU A 82 -9.13 12.56 -5.63
CA GLU A 82 -7.90 11.77 -5.45
C GLU A 82 -7.52 11.00 -6.72
N LEU A 83 -8.50 10.44 -7.44
CA LEU A 83 -8.28 9.79 -8.74
C LEU A 83 -7.71 10.76 -9.78
N VAL A 84 -8.23 12.00 -9.84
CA VAL A 84 -7.68 13.03 -10.74
C VAL A 84 -6.20 13.30 -10.41
N LEU A 85 -5.84 13.42 -9.12
CA LEU A 85 -4.46 13.61 -8.70
C LEU A 85 -3.58 12.41 -9.07
N ALA A 86 -4.05 11.18 -8.81
CA ALA A 86 -3.35 9.94 -9.15
C ALA A 86 -3.09 9.78 -10.65
N TYR A 87 -4.06 10.15 -11.49
CA TYR A 87 -3.95 10.10 -12.96
C TYR A 87 -3.06 11.20 -13.52
N ILE A 88 -3.12 12.42 -12.98
CA ILE A 88 -2.17 13.49 -13.31
C ILE A 88 -0.73 13.06 -12.98
N ASN A 89 -0.56 12.30 -11.90
CA ASN A 89 0.73 11.72 -11.50
C ASN A 89 1.12 10.45 -12.29
N ALA A 90 0.33 10.09 -13.31
CA ALA A 90 0.55 9.00 -14.26
C ALA A 90 0.72 7.61 -13.62
N THR A 91 -0.10 7.27 -12.63
CA THR A 91 -0.09 5.93 -12.03
C THR A 91 -0.28 4.82 -13.07
N ASN A 92 0.31 3.64 -12.86
CA ASN A 92 0.23 2.51 -13.79
C ASN A 92 -0.99 1.61 -13.53
N SER A 93 -1.48 1.60 -12.29
CA SER A 93 -2.73 0.96 -11.90
C SER A 93 -3.34 1.70 -10.71
N CYS A 94 -4.66 1.77 -10.64
CA CYS A 94 -5.34 2.55 -9.60
C CYS A 94 -6.44 1.77 -8.90
N HIS A 95 -6.53 1.92 -7.58
CA HIS A 95 -7.65 1.48 -6.77
C HIS A 95 -8.45 2.70 -6.33
N SER A 96 -9.77 2.68 -6.55
CA SER A 96 -10.71 3.68 -6.05
C SER A 96 -11.48 3.11 -4.88
N ASN A 97 -11.38 3.81 -3.75
CA ASN A 97 -12.10 3.47 -2.54
C ASN A 97 -13.59 3.77 -2.70
N SER A 98 -14.42 2.94 -2.08
CA SER A 98 -15.86 3.10 -2.09
C SER A 98 -16.32 4.07 -1.01
N ALA A 99 -17.55 4.58 -1.17
CA ALA A 99 -18.07 5.56 -0.22
C ALA A 99 -18.22 5.01 1.21
N ASP A 100 -18.57 3.72 1.32
CA ASP A 100 -18.91 3.00 2.54
C ASP A 100 -17.72 2.33 3.25
N GLU A 101 -16.50 2.52 2.72
CA GLU A 101 -15.26 1.98 3.29
C GLU A 101 -15.01 2.34 4.78
N PRO A 102 -15.42 3.52 5.30
CA PRO A 102 -15.31 3.79 6.74
C PRO A 102 -16.06 2.81 7.64
N PHE A 103 -17.03 2.06 7.13
CA PHE A 103 -17.89 1.18 7.93
C PHE A 103 -17.51 -0.30 7.86
N THR A 104 -17.27 -0.82 6.66
CA THR A 104 -17.13 -2.26 6.44
C THR A 104 -16.45 -2.55 5.09
N THR A 105 -16.30 -3.83 4.78
CA THR A 105 -15.93 -4.24 3.42
C THR A 105 -16.99 -3.72 2.44
N PRO A 106 -16.59 -3.05 1.35
CA PRO A 106 -17.51 -2.36 0.45
C PRO A 106 -18.65 -3.22 -0.08
N SER A 107 -19.84 -2.64 -0.19
CA SER A 107 -20.98 -3.27 -0.85
C SER A 107 -20.85 -3.24 -2.38
N GLU A 108 -21.52 -4.17 -3.08
CA GLU A 108 -21.50 -4.22 -4.56
C GLU A 108 -22.00 -2.91 -5.20
N GLU A 109 -22.89 -2.18 -4.54
CA GLU A 109 -23.37 -0.88 -4.99
C GLU A 109 -22.24 0.15 -4.99
N TRP A 110 -21.56 0.32 -3.86
CA TRP A 110 -20.55 1.35 -3.70
C TRP A 110 -19.24 1.03 -4.41
N ILE A 111 -18.86 -0.25 -4.52
CA ILE A 111 -17.76 -0.70 -5.37
C ILE A 111 -18.01 -0.31 -6.83
N ARG A 112 -19.22 -0.58 -7.32
CA ARG A 112 -19.59 -0.26 -8.71
C ARG A 112 -19.54 1.24 -8.97
N LEU A 113 -20.01 2.08 -8.03
CA LEU A 113 -19.90 3.54 -8.17
C LEU A 113 -18.45 4.00 -8.16
N ALA A 114 -17.59 3.45 -7.29
CA ALA A 114 -16.16 3.76 -7.28
C ALA A 114 -15.46 3.34 -8.58
N ALA A 115 -15.83 2.20 -9.15
CA ALA A 115 -15.32 1.72 -10.45
C ALA A 115 -15.81 2.59 -11.61
N HIS A 116 -17.10 2.95 -11.62
CA HIS A 116 -17.67 3.88 -12.60
C HIS A 116 -16.98 5.25 -12.54
N GLY A 117 -16.62 5.73 -11.35
CA GLY A 117 -15.84 6.97 -11.19
C GLY A 117 -14.52 6.95 -11.96
N GLN A 118 -13.81 5.82 -11.97
CA GLN A 118 -12.61 5.66 -12.80
C GLN A 118 -12.94 5.70 -14.29
N ALA A 119 -13.99 4.99 -14.74
CA ALA A 119 -14.40 4.95 -16.14
C ALA A 119 -14.85 6.33 -16.65
N ILE A 120 -15.65 7.07 -15.88
CA ILE A 120 -16.06 8.44 -16.20
C ILE A 120 -14.83 9.34 -16.41
N LEU A 121 -13.86 9.28 -15.49
CA LEU A 121 -12.65 10.09 -15.60
C LEU A 121 -11.78 9.68 -16.80
N LEU A 122 -11.65 8.39 -17.11
CA LEU A 122 -10.75 7.92 -18.18
C LEU A 122 -11.38 7.98 -19.58
N GLU A 123 -12.69 7.73 -19.69
CA GLU A 123 -13.38 7.51 -20.97
C GLU A 123 -14.27 8.69 -21.39
N GLU A 124 -14.95 9.33 -20.43
CA GLU A 124 -15.86 10.46 -20.70
C GLU A 124 -15.14 11.81 -20.61
N SER A 125 -14.25 11.97 -19.62
CA SER A 125 -13.51 13.23 -19.45
C SER A 125 -12.51 13.45 -20.58
N GLY A 126 -12.63 14.60 -21.26
CA GLY A 126 -11.67 15.03 -22.28
C GLY A 126 -10.24 15.21 -21.73
N ILE A 127 -10.08 15.39 -20.42
CA ILE A 127 -8.79 15.59 -19.76
C ILE A 127 -7.86 14.38 -20.01
N PHE A 128 -8.27 13.19 -19.58
CA PHE A 128 -7.44 11.99 -19.65
C PHE A 128 -7.58 11.26 -20.98
N LYS A 129 -8.68 11.48 -21.70
CA LYS A 129 -8.88 10.97 -23.05
C LYS A 129 -7.93 11.59 -24.07
N HIS A 130 -7.61 12.88 -23.92
CA HIS A 130 -6.86 13.62 -24.94
C HIS A 130 -5.47 14.08 -24.48
N THR A 131 -5.16 14.02 -23.18
CA THR A 131 -3.88 14.51 -22.67
C THR A 131 -3.19 13.50 -21.77
N MET A 132 -1.94 13.17 -22.09
CA MET A 132 -1.10 12.29 -21.26
C MET A 132 -0.32 13.05 -20.17
N ASN A 133 -0.10 14.36 -20.32
CA ASN A 133 0.70 15.15 -19.38
C ASN A 133 0.28 16.63 -19.37
N MET A 134 -0.76 16.96 -18.59
CA MET A 134 -1.36 18.30 -18.59
C MET A 134 -0.51 19.39 -17.93
N LEU A 135 0.18 19.05 -16.83
CA LEU A 135 0.83 20.05 -15.98
C LEU A 135 2.33 20.23 -16.28
N SER A 136 2.84 19.57 -17.32
CA SER A 136 4.26 19.71 -17.69
C SER A 136 4.60 21.15 -18.00
N GLY A 137 5.69 21.65 -17.42
CA GLY A 137 6.16 23.01 -17.66
C GLY A 137 5.52 24.09 -16.77
N SER A 138 4.38 23.82 -16.12
CA SER A 138 3.71 24.77 -15.23
C SER A 138 4.65 25.27 -14.12
N PRO A 139 4.75 26.60 -13.90
CA PRO A 139 5.57 27.14 -12.82
C PRO A 139 5.18 26.61 -11.44
N GLY A 140 3.87 26.48 -11.18
CA GLY A 140 3.34 25.94 -9.94
C GLY A 140 3.70 24.46 -9.75
N MET A 141 3.52 23.65 -10.80
CA MET A 141 3.91 22.24 -10.79
C MET A 141 5.40 22.07 -10.50
N LYS A 142 6.26 22.84 -11.19
CA LYS A 142 7.71 22.81 -10.97
C LYS A 142 8.11 23.23 -9.56
N ALA A 143 7.37 24.14 -8.94
CA ALA A 143 7.62 24.54 -7.55
C ALA A 143 7.32 23.39 -6.59
N VAL A 144 6.17 22.72 -6.77
CA VAL A 144 5.79 21.54 -5.97
C VAL A 144 6.78 20.39 -6.18
N GLU A 145 7.17 20.08 -7.42
CA GLU A 145 8.16 19.03 -7.72
C GLU A 145 9.50 19.28 -7.02
N ARG A 146 10.00 20.53 -7.00
CA ARG A 146 11.24 20.88 -6.29
C ARG A 146 11.11 20.74 -4.78
N ALA A 147 10.00 21.17 -4.20
CA ALA A 147 9.78 21.07 -2.76
C ALA A 147 9.69 19.61 -2.31
N VAL A 148 8.95 18.78 -3.05
CA VAL A 148 8.82 17.34 -2.78
C VAL A 148 10.16 16.61 -2.97
N GLU A 149 10.92 16.91 -4.03
CA GLU A 149 12.25 16.31 -4.22
C GLU A 149 13.21 16.67 -3.10
N ALA A 150 13.28 17.95 -2.71
CA ALA A 150 14.14 18.39 -1.61
C ALA A 150 13.79 17.65 -0.30
N ALA A 151 12.49 17.59 0.03
CA ALA A 151 12.02 16.92 1.25
C ALA A 151 12.34 15.41 1.25
N ILE A 152 12.17 14.71 0.12
CA ILE A 152 12.52 13.29 0.01
C ILE A 152 14.03 13.07 0.19
N LEU A 153 14.86 13.91 -0.44
CA LEU A 153 16.31 13.79 -0.32
C LEU A 153 16.82 14.14 1.08
N ASP A 154 16.19 15.09 1.77
CA ASP A 154 16.50 15.39 3.17
C ASP A 154 16.15 14.22 4.08
N GLU A 155 15.00 13.58 3.87
CA GLU A 155 14.61 12.37 4.61
C GLU A 155 15.59 11.20 4.35
N PHE A 156 16.07 11.04 3.11
CA PHE A 156 17.09 10.03 2.80
C PHE A 156 18.41 10.27 3.55
N ARG A 157 18.85 11.53 3.63
CA ARG A 157 20.08 11.90 4.38
C ARG A 157 19.92 11.62 5.86
N GLU A 158 18.75 11.87 6.44
CA GLU A 158 18.49 11.57 7.85
C GLU A 158 18.50 10.06 8.11
N ILE A 159 17.87 9.27 7.24
CA ILE A 159 17.92 7.80 7.33
C ILE A 159 19.35 7.29 7.18
N GLU A 160 20.15 7.86 6.26
CA GLU A 160 21.56 7.51 6.08
C GLU A 160 22.38 7.85 7.35
N ARG A 161 22.15 9.02 7.95
CA ARG A 161 22.80 9.44 9.22
C ARG A 161 22.51 8.48 10.37
N LEU A 162 21.33 7.84 10.37
CA LEU A 162 20.93 6.83 11.35
C LEU A 162 21.50 5.43 11.06
N GLY A 163 22.33 5.26 10.02
CA GLY A 163 22.90 3.96 9.64
C GLY A 163 22.09 3.20 8.59
N GLY A 164 21.17 3.88 7.90
CA GLY A 164 20.31 3.29 6.87
C GLY A 164 18.96 2.81 7.42
N VAL A 165 18.14 2.23 6.53
CA VAL A 165 16.74 1.91 6.83
C VAL A 165 16.60 0.95 8.00
N LEU A 166 17.44 -0.10 8.09
CA LEU A 166 17.33 -1.11 9.15
C LEU A 166 17.62 -0.50 10.54
N SER A 167 18.72 0.23 10.67
CA SER A 167 19.07 0.93 11.91
C SER A 167 18.04 1.99 12.28
N ALA A 168 17.52 2.76 11.31
CA ALA A 168 16.43 3.70 11.56
C ALA A 168 15.15 3.01 12.07
N VAL A 169 14.82 1.81 11.57
CA VAL A 169 13.69 1.01 12.05
C VAL A 169 13.94 0.51 13.48
N GLU A 170 15.16 0.05 13.79
CA GLU A 170 15.58 -0.37 15.14
C GLU A 170 15.45 0.79 16.15
N GLU A 171 15.88 1.98 15.75
CA GLU A 171 15.74 3.25 16.50
C GLU A 171 14.32 3.83 16.46
N ARG A 172 13.38 3.15 15.78
CA ARG A 172 11.95 3.52 15.65
C ARG A 172 11.70 4.86 14.97
N TYR A 173 12.68 5.40 14.27
CA TYR A 173 12.62 6.72 13.66
C TYR A 173 11.39 6.87 12.76
N GLN A 174 11.16 5.96 11.81
CA GLN A 174 10.00 6.05 10.91
C GLN A 174 8.68 5.93 11.67
N ARG A 175 8.60 5.05 12.69
CA ARG A 175 7.38 4.89 13.50
C ARG A 175 7.06 6.18 14.26
N SER A 176 8.06 6.80 14.88
CA SER A 176 7.90 8.06 15.59
C SER A 176 7.51 9.21 14.66
N GLN A 177 8.11 9.30 13.46
CA GLN A 177 7.72 10.32 12.48
C GLN A 177 6.27 10.15 12.01
N ILE A 178 5.84 8.92 11.73
CA ILE A 178 4.45 8.61 11.34
C ILE A 178 3.48 8.97 12.48
N GLN A 179 3.81 8.61 13.73
CA GLN A 179 2.97 8.94 14.89
C GLN A 179 2.87 10.44 15.13
N ASN A 180 3.99 11.17 15.01
CA ASN A 180 4.01 12.62 15.15
C ASN A 180 3.20 13.30 14.03
N ALA A 181 3.31 12.82 12.78
CA ALA A 181 2.52 13.31 11.66
C ALA A 181 1.02 13.05 11.88
N ALA A 182 0.65 11.83 12.29
CA ALA A 182 -0.73 11.48 12.61
C ALA A 182 -1.29 12.35 13.74
N HIS A 183 -0.52 12.56 14.82
CA HIS A 183 -0.95 13.42 15.92
C HIS A 183 -1.19 14.85 15.47
N ARG A 184 -0.25 15.43 14.69
CA ARG A 184 -0.43 16.78 14.12
C ARG A 184 -1.68 16.86 13.24
N TYR A 185 -1.91 15.85 12.39
CA TYR A 185 -3.08 15.79 11.52
C TYR A 185 -4.39 15.77 12.33
N GLU A 186 -4.48 14.93 13.37
CA GLU A 186 -5.66 14.87 14.24
C GLU A 186 -5.88 16.17 15.02
N GLN A 187 -4.81 16.79 15.53
CA GLN A 187 -4.90 18.08 16.21
C GLN A 187 -5.46 19.16 15.28
N GLN A 188 -4.99 19.23 14.03
CA GLN A 188 -5.51 20.16 13.03
C GLN A 188 -7.00 19.93 12.71
N ILE A 189 -7.46 18.67 12.75
CA ILE A 189 -8.89 18.38 12.58
C ILE A 189 -9.67 18.85 13.83
N TYR A 190 -9.14 18.58 15.02
CA TYR A 190 -9.79 18.92 16.28
C TYR A 190 -9.91 20.43 16.49
N ASP A 191 -8.84 21.19 16.23
CA ASP A 191 -8.80 22.64 16.39
C ASP A 191 -9.41 23.40 15.20
N GLY A 192 -9.76 22.70 14.11
CA GLY A 192 -10.38 23.26 12.92
C GLY A 192 -9.42 23.87 11.90
N THR A 193 -8.11 23.85 12.14
CA THR A 193 -7.08 24.28 11.19
C THR A 193 -7.18 23.52 9.86
N ARG A 194 -7.49 22.21 9.94
CA ARG A 194 -7.77 21.36 8.77
C ARG A 194 -9.29 21.15 8.65
N PRO A 195 -9.95 21.83 7.69
CA PRO A 195 -11.38 21.66 7.49
C PRO A 195 -11.69 20.31 6.83
N ILE A 196 -12.61 19.56 7.44
CA ILE A 196 -13.15 18.31 6.92
C ILE A 196 -14.67 18.49 6.78
N ILE A 197 -15.12 18.61 5.53
CA ILE A 197 -16.52 18.84 5.16
C ILE A 197 -17.40 17.65 5.62
N GLY A 198 -18.49 17.93 6.32
CA GLY A 198 -19.37 16.91 6.90
C GLY A 198 -18.84 16.30 8.20
N LEU A 199 -17.69 16.76 8.71
CA LEU A 199 -17.15 16.34 10.02
C LEU A 199 -17.02 17.51 11.00
N ASN A 200 -16.03 18.39 10.80
CA ASN A 200 -15.80 19.57 11.65
C ASN A 200 -16.29 20.87 10.99
N ARG A 201 -16.71 20.81 9.73
CA ARG A 201 -17.24 21.95 8.98
C ARG A 201 -18.47 21.54 8.17
N TYR A 202 -19.50 22.39 8.18
CA TYR A 202 -20.77 22.16 7.48
C TYR A 202 -21.50 20.87 7.86
N ARG A 203 -21.33 20.37 9.09
CA ARG A 203 -22.06 19.20 9.58
C ARG A 203 -23.51 19.57 9.87
N ASP A 204 -24.45 18.80 9.33
CA ASP A 204 -25.90 19.10 9.37
C ASP A 204 -26.59 18.82 10.72
N GLY A 205 -25.85 18.76 11.83
CA GLY A 205 -26.39 18.59 13.19
C GLY A 205 -27.10 17.25 13.49
N ALA A 206 -27.48 16.48 12.48
CA ALA A 206 -28.02 15.14 12.62
C ALA A 206 -26.88 14.14 12.90
N ASP A 207 -26.92 13.51 14.08
CA ASP A 207 -26.02 12.42 14.46
C ASP A 207 -26.47 11.06 13.90
N ASP A 208 -27.32 11.06 12.87
CA ASP A 208 -27.84 9.85 12.26
C ASP A 208 -26.71 9.12 11.53
N ILE A 209 -26.20 8.06 12.16
CA ILE A 209 -25.28 7.13 11.53
C ILE A 209 -26.06 6.45 10.39
N PRO A 210 -25.58 6.53 9.14
CA PRO A 210 -26.26 5.91 8.02
C PRO A 210 -26.44 4.40 8.25
N ASP A 211 -27.62 3.85 7.93
CA ASP A 211 -27.84 2.41 7.94
C ASP A 211 -27.10 1.76 6.76
N VAL A 212 -25.90 1.26 7.05
CA VAL A 212 -25.03 0.57 6.07
C VAL A 212 -25.04 -0.93 6.37
N LYS A 213 -25.37 -1.72 5.35
CA LYS A 213 -25.34 -3.19 5.45
C LYS A 213 -23.90 -3.68 5.66
N LEU A 214 -23.63 -4.16 6.87
CA LEU A 214 -22.32 -4.69 7.23
C LEU A 214 -22.04 -6.04 6.55
N ALA A 215 -20.87 -6.16 5.91
CA ALA A 215 -20.37 -7.43 5.42
C ALA A 215 -19.93 -8.31 6.60
N ARG A 216 -20.64 -9.43 6.83
CA ARG A 216 -20.30 -10.40 7.87
C ARG A 216 -20.19 -11.81 7.29
N THR A 217 -19.24 -12.58 7.80
CA THR A 217 -19.09 -14.00 7.43
C THR A 217 -20.04 -14.87 8.25
N PRO A 218 -21.01 -15.58 7.65
CA PRO A 218 -21.93 -16.45 8.38
C PRO A 218 -21.22 -17.59 9.13
N ARG A 219 -21.76 -18.00 10.29
CA ARG A 219 -21.21 -19.11 11.09
C ARG A 219 -21.06 -20.41 10.29
N SER A 220 -22.00 -20.70 9.39
CA SER A 220 -21.93 -21.87 8.50
C SER A 220 -20.69 -21.86 7.59
N LYS A 221 -20.29 -20.70 7.06
CA LYS A 221 -19.06 -20.56 6.27
C LYS A 221 -17.81 -20.75 7.13
N GLN A 222 -17.82 -20.27 8.37
CA GLN A 222 -16.70 -20.48 9.30
C GLN A 222 -16.52 -21.97 9.62
N GLN A 223 -17.62 -22.67 9.95
CA GLN A 223 -17.59 -24.10 10.22
C GLN A 223 -17.12 -24.91 9.00
N LEU A 224 -17.62 -24.56 7.80
CA LEU A 224 -17.18 -25.19 6.56
C LEU A 224 -15.66 -25.08 6.35
N GLN A 225 -15.05 -23.93 6.67
CA GLN A 225 -13.60 -23.76 6.54
C GLN A 225 -12.83 -24.57 7.59
N VAL A 226 -13.34 -24.68 8.83
CA VAL A 226 -12.77 -25.55 9.87
C VAL A 226 -12.80 -27.02 9.43
N ASP A 227 -13.93 -27.49 8.90
CA ASP A 227 -14.09 -28.88 8.46
C ASP A 227 -13.18 -29.20 7.27
N ARG A 228 -13.06 -28.26 6.31
CA ARG A 228 -12.14 -28.37 5.17
C ARG A 228 -10.68 -28.45 5.64
N LEU A 229 -10.29 -27.61 6.59
CA LEU A 229 -8.96 -27.61 7.17
C LEU A 229 -8.66 -28.94 7.89
N ALA A 230 -9.59 -29.44 8.70
CA ALA A 230 -9.43 -30.71 9.40
C ALA A 230 -9.27 -31.88 8.43
N LYS A 231 -10.10 -31.94 7.38
CA LYS A 231 -9.99 -32.95 6.32
C LYS A 231 -8.66 -32.85 5.57
N PHE A 232 -8.23 -31.64 5.21
CA PHE A 232 -6.94 -31.40 4.54
C PHE A 232 -5.76 -31.89 5.40
N LYS A 233 -5.73 -31.52 6.69
CA LYS A 233 -4.69 -31.97 7.63
C LYS A 233 -4.69 -33.49 7.79
N LYS A 234 -5.85 -34.11 7.95
CA LYS A 234 -5.97 -35.57 8.09
C LYS A 234 -5.49 -36.30 6.83
N LYS A 235 -5.87 -35.84 5.65
CA LYS A 235 -5.48 -36.43 4.36
C LYS A 235 -3.95 -36.39 4.15
N ASN A 236 -3.31 -35.32 4.62
CA ASN A 236 -1.91 -35.03 4.34
C ASN A 236 -0.97 -35.24 5.54
N ALA A 237 -1.41 -35.89 6.63
CA ALA A 237 -0.66 -35.94 7.89
C ALA A 237 0.81 -36.38 7.73
N GLU A 238 1.05 -37.52 7.08
CA GLU A 238 2.39 -38.08 6.88
C GLU A 238 3.25 -37.23 5.93
N LYS A 239 2.68 -36.83 4.78
CA LYS A 239 3.38 -36.01 3.79
C LYS A 239 3.72 -34.63 4.35
N GLY A 240 2.79 -34.04 5.09
CA GLY A 240 2.93 -32.73 5.69
C GLY A 240 4.04 -32.69 6.72
N LYS A 241 4.17 -33.72 7.57
CA LYS A 241 5.29 -33.80 8.52
C LYS A 241 6.64 -33.75 7.80
N ARG A 242 6.83 -34.60 6.79
CA ARG A 242 8.07 -34.66 6.00
C ARG A 242 8.39 -33.34 5.30
N ALA A 243 7.38 -32.69 4.71
CA ALA A 243 7.57 -31.41 4.03
C ALA A 243 7.94 -30.27 4.99
N LEU A 244 7.37 -30.26 6.20
CA LEU A 244 7.69 -29.29 7.24
C LEU A 244 9.10 -29.50 7.81
N ASP A 245 9.53 -30.76 7.98
CA ASP A 245 10.88 -31.09 8.43
C ASP A 245 11.91 -30.65 7.39
N LYS A 246 11.68 -30.98 6.11
CA LYS A 246 12.52 -30.50 4.99
C LYS A 246 12.59 -28.98 4.93
N LEU A 247 11.45 -28.28 5.06
CA LEU A 247 11.42 -26.82 5.04
C LEU A 247 12.24 -26.22 6.18
N ALA A 248 12.12 -26.78 7.39
CA ALA A 248 12.91 -26.34 8.55
C ALA A 248 14.41 -26.51 8.31
N GLU A 249 14.83 -27.68 7.83
CA GLU A 249 16.24 -27.95 7.53
C GLU A 249 16.82 -26.99 6.47
N VAL A 250 16.07 -26.69 5.40
CA VAL A 250 16.49 -25.73 4.37
C VAL A 250 16.70 -24.33 4.96
N VAL A 251 15.79 -23.91 5.85
CA VAL A 251 15.89 -22.62 6.53
C VAL A 251 17.07 -22.58 7.50
N GLU A 252 17.32 -23.65 8.26
CA GLU A 252 18.46 -23.75 9.18
C GLU A 252 19.81 -23.72 8.45
N ARG A 253 19.87 -24.27 7.23
CA ARG A 253 21.05 -24.19 6.36
C ARG A 253 21.24 -22.83 5.69
N GLY A 254 20.30 -21.89 5.85
CA GLY A 254 20.36 -20.57 5.19
C GLY A 254 20.17 -20.64 3.67
N GLU A 255 19.58 -21.72 3.17
CA GLU A 255 19.31 -21.92 1.74
C GLU A 255 18.01 -21.20 1.30
N ASN A 256 17.82 -21.05 -0.01
CA ASN A 256 16.56 -20.54 -0.55
C ASN A 256 15.40 -21.47 -0.19
N CYS A 257 14.54 -21.04 0.74
CA CYS A 257 13.44 -21.84 1.25
C CYS A 257 12.20 -21.86 0.34
N PHE A 258 12.12 -21.01 -0.69
CA PHE A 258 10.93 -20.87 -1.53
C PHE A 258 10.54 -22.16 -2.28
N PRO A 259 11.47 -22.92 -2.89
CA PRO A 259 11.12 -24.21 -3.51
C PRO A 259 10.54 -25.21 -2.50
N SER A 260 11.14 -25.32 -1.31
CA SER A 260 10.61 -26.20 -0.25
C SER A 260 9.27 -25.70 0.32
N LEU A 261 9.04 -24.38 0.29
CA LEU A 261 7.78 -23.77 0.68
C LEU A 261 6.65 -24.14 -0.29
N LEU A 262 6.92 -24.20 -1.60
CA LEU A 262 5.94 -24.65 -2.60
C LEU A 262 5.53 -26.10 -2.35
N GLU A 263 6.50 -26.98 -2.12
CA GLU A 263 6.23 -28.38 -1.77
C GLU A 263 5.41 -28.49 -0.48
N ALA A 264 5.76 -27.71 0.56
CA ALA A 264 5.01 -27.68 1.81
C ALA A 264 3.57 -27.16 1.60
N ALA A 265 3.37 -26.14 0.76
CA ALA A 265 2.05 -25.56 0.51
C ALA A 265 1.05 -26.54 -0.12
N GLU A 266 1.51 -27.58 -0.83
CA GLU A 266 0.65 -28.62 -1.39
C GLU A 266 0.03 -29.55 -0.33
N VAL A 267 0.70 -29.71 0.82
CA VAL A 267 0.36 -30.72 1.84
C VAL A 267 0.21 -30.17 3.26
N CYS A 268 0.58 -28.90 3.49
CA CYS A 268 0.53 -28.23 4.78
C CYS A 268 -0.35 -26.98 4.72
N SER A 269 -1.08 -26.72 5.79
CA SER A 269 -1.83 -25.48 5.92
C SER A 269 -0.92 -24.31 6.28
N LEU A 270 -1.36 -23.08 5.99
CA LEU A 270 -0.67 -21.85 6.37
C LEU A 270 -0.23 -21.86 7.84
N GLY A 271 -1.14 -22.22 8.75
CA GLY A 271 -0.84 -22.29 10.17
C GLY A 271 0.24 -23.32 10.55
N GLN A 272 0.31 -24.47 9.87
CA GLN A 272 1.38 -25.46 10.08
C GLN A 272 2.73 -24.93 9.63
N ILE A 273 2.78 -24.34 8.43
CA ILE A 273 4.00 -23.75 7.86
C ILE A 273 4.51 -22.62 8.74
N THR A 274 3.64 -21.65 9.09
CA THR A 274 4.00 -20.51 9.94
C THR A 274 4.47 -20.97 11.32
N SER A 275 3.79 -21.93 11.95
CA SER A 275 4.20 -22.43 13.27
C SER A 275 5.57 -23.10 13.20
N ARG A 276 5.81 -23.94 12.19
CA ARG A 276 7.11 -24.60 12.01
C ARG A 276 8.25 -23.60 11.79
N LEU A 277 8.02 -22.60 10.94
CA LEU A 277 9.02 -21.55 10.70
C LEU A 277 9.30 -20.74 11.97
N GLN A 278 8.27 -20.43 12.77
CA GLN A 278 8.45 -19.72 14.04
C GLN A 278 9.29 -20.47 15.07
N GLU A 279 9.29 -21.81 15.04
CA GLU A 279 10.17 -22.63 15.89
C GLU A 279 11.64 -22.46 15.49
N VAL A 280 11.91 -22.28 14.19
CA VAL A 280 13.28 -22.17 13.63
C VAL A 280 13.82 -20.74 13.73
N VAL A 281 13.05 -19.75 13.27
CA VAL A 281 13.53 -18.36 13.15
C VAL A 281 12.99 -17.43 14.25
N GLY A 282 12.17 -17.95 15.15
CA GLY A 282 11.53 -17.17 16.20
C GLY A 282 10.30 -16.40 15.72
N ARG A 283 9.77 -15.56 16.62
CA ARG A 283 8.62 -14.69 16.35
C ARG A 283 9.06 -13.24 16.37
N PHE A 284 8.53 -12.45 15.43
CA PHE A 284 8.65 -11.01 15.50
C PHE A 284 8.09 -10.51 16.84
N ARG A 285 8.88 -9.71 17.55
CA ARG A 285 8.46 -9.00 18.76
C ARG A 285 8.40 -7.52 18.42
N PRO A 286 7.20 -6.89 18.46
CA PRO A 286 7.11 -5.46 18.33
C PRO A 286 8.00 -4.81 19.39
N MET A 287 8.86 -3.89 18.98
CA MET A 287 9.63 -3.09 19.91
C MET A 287 8.64 -2.17 20.66
N VAL A 288 8.46 -2.42 21.96
CA VAL A 288 7.49 -1.73 22.86
C VAL A 288 7.94 -0.31 23.12
#